data_AF-I2QUN3-F1
#
_entry.id   AF-I2QUN3-F1
#
_cell.length_a   1.000
_cell.length_b   1.000
_cell.length_c   1.000
_cell.angle_alpha   90.00
_cell.angle_beta   90.00
_cell.angle_gamma   90.00
#
_symmetry.space_group_name_H-M   'P 1'
#
loop_
_entity.id
_entity.type
_entity.pdbx_description
1 polymer ?
#
loop_
_entity_poly.entity_id
_entity_poly.type
_entity_poly.pdbx_seq_one_letter_code
_entity_poly.pdbx_strand_id
1 'polypeptide(L)'
;MNNVSEDADFIISAASRLAGIAKLAAISFGLADGVNEAMKAGGERLNDYAWVQASRGFQDGALMIAVIRSCIVLDADPKTVSFQGVYKRLKLPAVQRALIDRVYDGHEESQTMFGPPPTEMVDQFLATYREINWDVHSRLIHFRNYGVAHLLDRKNWKSITYDEMRDLVSLVVRLGDKLIQLCHLPLPPIDDTVREYTDFAKQALAKD
;
A
#
# COMPACT_ATOMS: atom_id res chain seq x y z
N MET A 1 -5.93 28.84 12.62
CA MET A 1 -7.28 28.25 12.77
C MET A 1 -7.31 27.01 11.91
N ASN A 2 -7.48 25.82 12.49
CA ASN A 2 -7.68 24.60 11.70
C ASN A 2 -9.05 24.68 11.04
N ASN A 3 -9.11 24.66 9.71
CA ASN A 3 -10.38 24.59 9.00
C ASN A 3 -10.83 23.13 8.97
N VAL A 4 -11.53 22.71 10.03
CA VAL A 4 -12.00 21.34 10.26
C VAL A 4 -12.77 20.78 9.05
N SER A 5 -13.57 21.62 8.38
CA SER A 5 -14.33 21.23 7.19
C SER A 5 -13.40 20.93 6.01
N GLU A 6 -12.41 21.80 5.75
CA GLU A 6 -11.43 21.57 4.67
C GLU A 6 -10.59 20.32 4.93
N ASP A 7 -10.27 20.02 6.19
CA ASP A 7 -9.52 18.81 6.54
C ASP A 7 -10.34 17.53 6.32
N ALA A 8 -11.65 17.56 6.57
CA ALA A 8 -12.54 16.44 6.25
C ALA A 8 -12.70 16.27 4.72
N ASP A 9 -12.92 17.36 3.98
CA ASP A 9 -13.00 17.36 2.51
C ASP A 9 -11.69 16.87 1.87
N PHE A 10 -10.54 17.23 2.46
CA PHE A 10 -9.24 16.71 2.04
C PHE A 10 -9.19 15.18 2.15
N ILE A 11 -9.65 14.60 3.26
CA ILE A 11 -9.62 13.14 3.46
C ILE A 11 -10.50 12.44 2.42
N ILE A 12 -11.74 12.92 2.23
CA ILE A 12 -12.70 12.34 1.27
C ILE A 12 -12.13 12.39 -0.15
N SER A 13 -11.61 13.55 -0.58
CA SER A 13 -11.03 13.72 -1.93
C SER A 13 -9.74 12.91 -2.12
N ALA A 14 -8.97 12.70 -1.06
CA ALA A 14 -7.74 11.92 -1.07
C ALA A 14 -7.97 10.41 -1.13
N ALA A 15 -9.06 9.92 -0.53
CA ALA A 15 -9.26 8.52 -0.21
C ALA A 15 -9.17 7.60 -1.43
N SER A 16 -9.86 7.94 -2.52
CA SER A 16 -9.88 7.13 -3.75
C SER A 16 -8.49 6.98 -4.38
N ARG A 17 -7.74 8.08 -4.48
CA ARG A 17 -6.37 8.04 -5.01
C ARG A 17 -5.45 7.19 -4.14
N LEU A 18 -5.51 7.36 -2.82
CA LEU A 18 -4.65 6.64 -1.89
C LEU A 18 -4.96 5.13 -1.89
N ALA A 19 -6.24 4.76 -1.84
CA ALA A 19 -6.67 3.37 -1.94
C ALA A 19 -6.27 2.74 -3.29
N GLY A 20 -6.43 3.47 -4.39
CA GLY A 20 -6.02 3.01 -5.72
C GLY A 20 -4.51 2.74 -5.81
N ILE A 21 -3.68 3.63 -5.27
CA ILE A 21 -2.21 3.42 -5.27
C ILE A 21 -1.81 2.29 -4.32
N ALA A 22 -2.47 2.16 -3.17
CA ALA A 22 -2.25 1.03 -2.25
C ALA A 22 -2.56 -0.31 -2.92
N LYS A 23 -3.67 -0.40 -3.65
CA LYS A 23 -4.01 -1.58 -4.45
C LYS A 23 -2.96 -1.86 -5.53
N LEU A 24 -2.50 -0.83 -6.24
CA LEU A 24 -1.45 -0.99 -7.23
C LEU A 24 -0.11 -1.43 -6.61
N ALA A 25 0.22 -0.99 -5.39
CA ALA A 25 1.38 -1.49 -4.64
C ALA A 25 1.23 -2.99 -4.34
N ALA A 26 0.06 -3.40 -3.84
CA ALA A 26 -0.28 -4.79 -3.57
C ALA A 26 -0.15 -5.69 -4.81
N ILE A 27 -0.70 -5.25 -5.95
CA ILE A 27 -0.60 -5.95 -7.24
C ILE A 27 0.86 -6.16 -7.63
N SER A 28 1.68 -5.11 -7.55
CA SER A 28 3.08 -5.17 -7.98
C SER A 28 3.89 -6.12 -7.12
N PHE A 29 3.67 -6.04 -5.80
CA PHE A 29 4.34 -6.91 -4.86
C PHE A 29 3.89 -8.36 -5.04
N GLY A 30 2.58 -8.60 -5.15
CA GLY A 30 2.01 -9.94 -5.39
C GLY A 30 2.57 -10.58 -6.65
N LEU A 31 2.64 -9.85 -7.77
CA LEU A 31 3.26 -10.34 -9.01
C LEU A 31 4.71 -10.76 -8.80
N ALA A 32 5.51 -9.95 -8.11
CA ALA A 32 6.89 -10.30 -7.79
C ALA A 32 7.02 -11.50 -6.85
N ASP A 33 6.14 -11.60 -5.85
CA ASP A 33 6.12 -12.74 -4.92
C ASP A 33 5.74 -14.03 -5.63
N GLY A 34 4.78 -13.97 -6.54
CA GLY A 34 4.40 -15.13 -7.33
C GLY A 34 5.55 -15.63 -8.21
N VAL A 35 6.32 -14.72 -8.82
CA VAL A 35 7.53 -15.11 -9.55
C VAL A 35 8.60 -15.70 -8.63
N ASN A 36 8.83 -15.09 -7.47
CA ASN A 36 9.75 -15.59 -6.45
C ASN A 36 9.40 -17.04 -6.05
N GLU A 37 8.12 -17.31 -5.78
CA GLU A 37 7.63 -18.63 -5.42
C GLU A 37 7.74 -19.62 -6.57
N ALA A 38 7.36 -19.23 -7.80
CA ALA A 38 7.48 -20.08 -8.97
C ALA A 38 8.94 -20.46 -9.28
N MET A 39 9.86 -19.52 -9.13
CA MET A 39 11.29 -19.77 -9.30
C MET A 39 11.83 -20.73 -8.22
N LYS A 40 11.40 -20.59 -6.95
CA LYS A 40 11.76 -21.55 -5.89
C LYS A 40 11.24 -22.96 -6.18
N ALA A 41 10.08 -23.07 -6.85
CA ALA A 41 9.47 -24.33 -7.25
C ALA A 41 9.91 -24.84 -8.64
N GLY A 42 10.79 -24.12 -9.35
CA GLY A 42 10.99 -24.26 -10.80
C GLY A 42 11.58 -25.59 -11.28
N GLY A 43 12.16 -26.42 -10.41
CA GLY A 43 12.69 -27.74 -10.76
C GLY A 43 13.65 -27.68 -11.97
N GLU A 44 13.35 -28.45 -13.01
CA GLU A 44 14.16 -28.51 -14.24
C GLU A 44 14.16 -27.19 -15.05
N ARG A 45 13.13 -26.34 -14.92
CA ARG A 45 13.08 -25.03 -15.60
C ARG A 45 14.19 -24.09 -15.17
N LEU A 46 14.81 -24.34 -14.02
CA LEU A 46 15.99 -23.60 -13.57
C LEU A 46 17.21 -23.80 -14.49
N ASN A 47 17.21 -24.84 -15.32
CA ASN A 47 18.24 -25.06 -16.34
C ASN A 47 17.96 -24.29 -17.65
N ASP A 48 16.74 -23.78 -17.84
CA ASP A 48 16.41 -22.89 -18.96
C ASP A 48 16.85 -21.46 -18.63
N TYR A 49 17.99 -21.07 -19.18
CA TYR A 49 18.55 -19.73 -18.99
C TYR A 49 17.60 -18.61 -19.43
N ALA A 50 16.86 -18.78 -20.53
CA ALA A 50 15.96 -17.75 -21.04
C ALA A 50 14.79 -17.55 -20.08
N TRP A 51 14.19 -18.64 -19.59
CA TRP A 51 13.12 -18.61 -18.60
C TRP A 51 13.58 -17.96 -17.29
N VAL A 52 14.77 -18.32 -16.79
CA VAL A 52 15.32 -17.76 -15.54
C VAL A 52 15.57 -16.25 -15.68
N GLN A 53 16.17 -15.79 -16.79
CA GLN A 53 16.45 -14.37 -17.00
C GLN A 53 15.17 -13.55 -17.15
N ALA A 54 14.20 -14.04 -17.91
CA ALA A 54 12.90 -13.37 -18.08
C ALA A 54 12.16 -13.25 -16.74
N SER A 55 12.14 -14.34 -15.96
CA SER A 55 11.51 -14.37 -14.64
C SER A 55 12.15 -13.36 -13.68
N ARG A 56 13.48 -13.33 -13.58
CA ARG A 56 14.21 -12.37 -12.73
C ARG A 56 13.96 -10.92 -13.14
N GLY A 57 14.05 -10.61 -14.44
CA GLY A 57 13.82 -9.26 -14.94
C GLY A 57 12.41 -8.76 -14.63
N PHE A 58 11.40 -9.64 -14.78
CA PHE A 58 10.03 -9.30 -14.42
C PHE A 58 9.84 -9.13 -12.91
N GLN A 59 10.39 -10.05 -12.10
CA GLN A 59 10.35 -9.97 -10.64
C GLN A 59 10.95 -8.65 -10.13
N ASP A 60 12.15 -8.32 -10.59
CA ASP A 60 12.86 -7.10 -10.19
C ASP A 60 12.05 -5.86 -10.60
N GLY A 61 11.55 -5.80 -11.83
CA GLY A 61 10.70 -4.69 -12.30
C GLY A 61 9.44 -4.52 -11.45
N ALA A 62 8.75 -5.62 -11.14
CA ALA A 62 7.54 -5.60 -10.31
C ALA A 62 7.84 -5.15 -8.86
N LEU A 63 8.96 -5.59 -8.27
CA LEU A 63 9.40 -5.11 -6.95
C LEU A 63 9.71 -3.62 -6.96
N MET A 64 10.44 -3.12 -7.96
CA MET A 64 10.77 -1.69 -8.06
C MET A 64 9.51 -0.82 -8.15
N ILE A 65 8.50 -1.27 -8.89
CA ILE A 65 7.22 -0.55 -8.97
C ILE A 65 6.46 -0.62 -7.63
N ALA A 66 6.51 -1.75 -6.92
CA ALA A 66 5.94 -1.86 -5.58
C ALA A 66 6.59 -0.86 -4.60
N VAL A 67 7.91 -0.73 -4.68
CA VAL A 67 8.69 0.25 -3.91
C VAL A 67 8.22 1.68 -4.19
N ILE A 68 8.20 2.06 -5.47
CA ILE A 68 7.79 3.42 -5.87
C ILE A 68 6.39 3.74 -5.35
N ARG A 69 5.43 2.82 -5.55
CA ARG A 69 4.02 3.01 -5.15
C ARG A 69 3.87 3.12 -3.64
N SER A 70 4.61 2.31 -2.88
CA SER A 70 4.64 2.39 -1.41
C SER A 70 5.19 3.74 -0.93
N CYS A 71 6.29 4.23 -1.53
CA CYS A 71 6.80 5.56 -1.21
C CYS A 71 5.81 6.68 -1.58
N ILE A 72 5.11 6.59 -2.71
CA ILE A 72 4.13 7.63 -3.12
C ILE A 72 3.05 7.86 -2.06
N VAL A 73 2.59 6.81 -1.38
CA VAL A 73 1.53 6.93 -0.37
C VAL A 73 2.04 7.21 1.03
N LEU A 74 3.33 6.92 1.30
CA LEU A 74 3.94 7.10 2.62
C LEU A 74 4.79 8.37 2.75
N ASP A 75 5.30 8.92 1.65
CA ASP A 75 6.15 10.10 1.68
C ASP A 75 5.42 11.30 2.30
N ALA A 76 6.13 11.94 3.21
CA ALA A 76 5.73 13.16 3.85
C ALA A 76 5.99 14.36 2.92
N ASP A 77 5.13 14.56 1.92
CA ASP A 77 5.19 15.77 1.10
C ASP A 77 3.93 16.64 1.34
N PRO A 78 4.08 17.85 1.91
CA PRO A 78 2.95 18.75 2.17
C PRO A 78 2.21 19.21 0.91
N LYS A 79 2.81 19.02 -0.29
CA LYS A 79 2.18 19.33 -1.58
C LYS A 79 1.47 18.15 -2.22
N THR A 80 1.60 16.94 -1.67
CA THR A 80 0.97 15.75 -2.23
C THR A 80 0.08 15.04 -1.22
N VAL A 81 -0.85 14.27 -1.77
CA VAL A 81 -1.78 13.47 -0.98
C VAL A 81 -1.07 12.19 -0.54
N SER A 82 -0.95 11.99 0.79
CA SER A 82 -0.32 10.83 1.42
C SER A 82 -1.09 10.35 2.66
N PHE A 83 -0.83 9.11 3.09
CA PHE A 83 -1.39 8.57 4.33
C PHE A 83 -0.95 9.36 5.56
N GLN A 84 0.23 9.97 5.54
CA GLN A 84 0.64 10.87 6.61
C GLN A 84 -0.26 12.11 6.69
N GLY A 85 -0.63 12.68 5.54
CA GLY A 85 -1.54 13.82 5.47
C GLY A 85 -2.92 13.51 6.04
N VAL A 86 -3.42 12.30 5.79
CA VAL A 86 -4.67 11.79 6.38
C VAL A 86 -4.51 11.53 7.87
N TYR A 87 -3.45 10.83 8.29
CA TYR A 87 -3.16 10.52 9.69
C TYR A 87 -3.11 11.78 10.57
N LYS A 88 -2.39 12.82 10.13
CA LYS A 88 -2.27 14.08 10.89
C LYS A 88 -3.62 14.75 11.13
N ARG A 89 -4.54 14.66 10.16
CA ARG A 89 -5.90 15.24 10.23
C ARG A 89 -6.83 14.39 11.08
N LEU A 90 -6.84 13.07 10.85
CA LEU A 90 -7.63 12.11 11.61
C LEU A 90 -7.28 12.07 13.11
N LYS A 91 -6.10 12.55 13.52
CA LYS A 91 -5.76 12.71 14.95
C LYS A 91 -6.61 13.75 15.68
N LEU A 92 -7.31 14.64 14.98
CA LEU A 92 -8.12 15.69 15.58
C LEU A 92 -9.57 15.19 15.73
N PRO A 93 -10.11 15.05 16.96
CA PRO A 93 -11.49 14.57 17.15
C PRO A 93 -12.56 15.44 16.48
N ALA A 94 -12.28 16.73 16.26
CA ALA A 94 -13.16 17.61 15.51
C ALA A 94 -13.23 17.22 14.01
N VAL A 95 -12.11 16.82 13.42
CA VAL A 95 -12.05 16.37 12.02
C VAL A 95 -12.69 15.00 11.87
N GLN A 96 -12.50 14.09 12.84
CA GLN A 96 -13.19 12.79 12.85
C GLN A 96 -14.70 12.97 12.80
N ARG A 97 -15.26 13.80 13.68
CA ARG A 97 -16.70 14.09 13.70
C ARG A 97 -17.18 14.69 12.38
N ALA A 98 -16.50 15.74 11.89
CA ALA A 98 -16.87 16.36 10.63
C ALA A 98 -16.79 15.41 9.43
N LEU A 99 -15.83 14.49 9.40
CA LEU A 99 -15.72 13.45 8.38
C LEU A 99 -16.88 12.47 8.47
N ILE A 100 -17.19 11.97 9.66
CA ILE A 100 -18.25 10.99 9.88
C ILE A 100 -19.61 11.62 9.54
N ASP A 101 -19.90 12.82 10.04
CA ASP A 101 -21.13 13.55 9.72
C ASP A 101 -21.33 13.67 8.20
N ARG A 102 -20.24 13.91 7.46
CA ARG A 102 -20.29 14.18 6.02
C ARG A 102 -20.37 12.93 5.14
N VAL A 103 -19.82 11.81 5.60
CA VAL A 103 -19.89 10.53 4.87
C VAL A 103 -21.18 9.77 5.21
N TYR A 104 -21.62 9.83 6.47
CA TYR A 104 -22.72 9.01 6.98
C TYR A 104 -24.03 9.77 7.16
N ASP A 105 -24.04 11.11 7.14
CA ASP A 105 -25.24 11.96 7.22
C ASP A 105 -26.20 11.58 8.37
N GLY A 106 -25.64 11.27 9.54
CA GLY A 106 -26.41 10.84 10.72
C GLY A 106 -26.90 9.39 10.68
N HIS A 107 -26.52 8.60 9.68
CA HIS A 107 -26.84 7.16 9.57
C HIS A 107 -25.72 6.26 10.11
N GLU A 108 -24.97 6.72 11.11
CA GLU A 108 -23.91 5.94 11.77
C GLU A 108 -24.43 4.62 12.35
N GLU A 109 -25.63 4.63 12.93
CA GLU A 109 -26.28 3.44 13.52
C GLU A 109 -26.59 2.35 12.48
N SER A 110 -26.79 2.72 11.22
CA SER A 110 -26.96 1.76 10.13
C SER A 110 -25.64 1.06 9.81
N GLN A 111 -24.51 1.76 9.93
CA GLN A 111 -23.19 1.18 9.66
C GLN A 111 -22.80 0.13 10.71
N THR A 112 -23.15 0.35 11.98
CA THR A 112 -22.82 -0.58 13.07
C THR A 112 -23.57 -1.90 12.99
N MET A 113 -24.67 -1.98 12.25
CA MET A 113 -25.38 -3.25 12.00
C MET A 113 -24.66 -4.15 11.00
N PHE A 114 -23.84 -3.58 10.10
CA PHE A 114 -23.24 -4.32 8.98
C PHE A 114 -21.70 -4.27 8.96
N GLY A 115 -21.07 -3.61 9.93
CA GLY A 115 -19.62 -3.49 10.03
C GLY A 115 -19.18 -2.71 11.27
N PRO A 116 -17.86 -2.43 11.40
CA PRO A 116 -17.36 -1.64 12.52
C PRO A 116 -17.93 -0.21 12.48
N PRO A 117 -18.12 0.45 13.63
CA PRO A 117 -18.47 1.86 13.67
C PRO A 117 -17.39 2.73 12.99
N PRO A 118 -17.75 3.89 12.41
CA PRO A 118 -16.80 4.79 11.76
C PRO A 118 -15.65 5.23 12.69
N THR A 119 -15.94 5.41 13.98
CA THR A 119 -14.94 5.73 15.00
C THR A 119 -13.90 4.62 15.18
N GLU A 120 -14.33 3.36 15.18
CA GLU A 120 -13.42 2.21 15.21
C GLU A 120 -12.59 2.11 13.92
N MET A 121 -13.18 2.40 12.75
CA MET A 121 -12.43 2.44 11.48
C MET A 121 -11.32 3.50 11.51
N VAL A 122 -11.59 4.68 12.08
CA VAL A 122 -10.58 5.72 12.30
C VAL A 122 -9.48 5.21 13.24
N ASP A 123 -9.84 4.61 14.37
CA ASP A 123 -8.87 4.09 15.33
C ASP A 123 -7.98 3.00 14.71
N GLN A 124 -8.56 2.11 13.91
CA GLN A 124 -7.84 1.08 13.16
C GLN A 124 -6.88 1.69 12.12
N PHE A 125 -7.29 2.76 11.42
CA PHE A 125 -6.39 3.49 10.51
C PHE A 125 -5.21 4.10 11.29
N LEU A 126 -5.49 4.81 12.39
CA LEU A 126 -4.47 5.45 13.22
C LEU A 126 -3.54 4.43 13.89
N ALA A 127 -4.04 3.26 14.27
CA ALA A 127 -3.25 2.15 14.80
C ALA A 127 -2.33 1.56 13.73
N THR A 128 -2.89 1.20 12.58
CA THR A 128 -2.13 0.64 11.43
C THR A 128 -1.01 1.59 10.99
N TYR A 129 -1.27 2.91 10.93
CA TYR A 129 -0.25 3.88 10.58
C TYR A 129 0.91 3.92 11.59
N ARG A 130 0.62 3.71 12.88
CA ARG A 130 1.64 3.67 13.94
C ARG A 130 2.49 2.41 13.92
N GLU A 131 2.01 1.33 13.30
CA GLU A 131 2.76 0.08 13.11
C GLU A 131 3.87 0.22 12.06
N ILE A 132 3.83 1.25 11.21
CA ILE A 132 4.84 1.45 10.17
C ILE A 132 6.23 1.62 10.79
N ASN A 133 7.14 0.71 10.40
CA ASN A 133 8.55 0.86 10.70
C ASN A 133 9.17 1.94 9.78
N TRP A 134 9.30 3.16 10.32
CA TRP A 134 9.84 4.29 9.58
C TRP A 134 11.34 4.17 9.24
N ASP A 135 12.10 3.29 9.90
CA ASP A 135 13.48 2.98 9.47
C ASP A 135 13.47 2.20 8.15
N VAL A 136 12.61 1.18 8.03
CA VAL A 136 12.39 0.43 6.77
C VAL A 136 11.98 1.40 5.67
N HIS A 137 11.01 2.28 5.92
CA HIS A 137 10.58 3.28 4.95
C HIS A 137 11.72 4.23 4.54
N SER A 138 12.57 4.65 5.49
CA SER A 138 13.71 5.53 5.20
C SER A 138 14.77 4.84 4.33
N ARG A 139 15.02 3.54 4.57
CA ARG A 139 15.86 2.70 3.68
C ARG A 139 15.23 2.55 2.30
N LEU A 140 13.90 2.41 2.24
CA LEU A 140 13.16 2.32 0.98
C LEU A 140 13.26 3.61 0.15
N ILE A 141 13.13 4.79 0.78
CA ILE A 141 13.34 6.10 0.13
C ILE A 141 14.77 6.19 -0.41
N HIS A 142 15.75 5.80 0.40
CA HIS A 142 17.16 5.77 -0.03
C HIS A 142 17.33 4.87 -1.25
N PHE A 143 16.77 3.66 -1.21
CA PHE A 143 16.80 2.73 -2.33
C PHE A 143 16.09 3.28 -3.58
N ARG A 144 14.93 3.93 -3.46
CA ARG A 144 14.26 4.59 -4.58
C ARG A 144 15.13 5.69 -5.19
N ASN A 145 15.65 6.59 -4.35
CA ASN A 145 16.39 7.76 -4.81
C ASN A 145 17.74 7.38 -5.43
N TYR A 146 18.45 6.38 -4.88
CA TYR A 146 19.81 6.06 -5.29
C TYR A 146 19.94 4.76 -6.10
N GLY A 147 18.98 3.83 -5.97
CA GLY A 147 18.95 2.57 -6.73
C GLY A 147 18.06 2.65 -7.98
N VAL A 148 16.93 3.35 -7.90
CA VAL A 148 15.96 3.43 -9.02
C VAL A 148 16.12 4.69 -9.86
N ALA A 149 16.24 5.86 -9.22
CA ALA A 149 16.37 7.14 -9.95
C ALA A 149 17.78 7.39 -10.49
N HIS A 150 18.80 6.77 -9.91
CA HIS A 150 20.17 6.79 -10.40
C HIS A 150 20.56 5.34 -10.75
N LEU A 151 20.25 4.91 -11.97
CA LEU A 151 20.58 3.58 -12.51
C LEU A 151 22.08 3.27 -12.29
N LEU A 152 22.38 2.62 -11.16
CA LEU A 152 23.68 2.09 -10.72
C LEU A 152 24.82 3.11 -10.51
N ASP A 153 25.14 3.42 -9.24
CA ASP A 153 26.55 3.46 -8.77
C ASP A 153 26.67 3.28 -7.21
N ARG A 154 27.53 2.34 -6.79
CA ARG A 154 28.21 2.17 -5.47
C ARG A 154 27.52 1.62 -4.18
N LYS A 155 27.98 0.41 -3.83
CA LYS A 155 28.63 -0.11 -2.60
C LYS A 155 28.02 0.01 -1.18
N ASN A 156 27.09 0.93 -0.86
CA ASN A 156 26.62 1.10 0.54
C ASN A 156 25.10 1.26 0.65
N TRP A 157 24.33 0.41 -0.04
CA TRP A 157 22.87 0.47 0.08
C TRP A 157 22.44 -0.10 1.43
N LYS A 158 21.68 0.69 2.18
CA LYS A 158 20.83 0.14 3.22
C LYS A 158 19.77 -0.71 2.53
N SER A 159 19.98 -2.02 2.46
CA SER A 159 19.06 -2.94 1.83
C SER A 159 17.74 -2.99 2.59
N ILE A 160 16.64 -3.17 1.87
CA ILE A 160 15.37 -3.66 2.43
C ILE A 160 15.27 -5.15 2.08
N THR A 161 14.89 -5.96 3.05
CA THR A 161 14.65 -7.39 2.83
C THR A 161 13.29 -7.61 2.18
N TYR A 162 13.11 -8.79 1.60
CA TYR A 162 11.85 -9.19 0.98
C TYR A 162 10.68 -9.17 1.99
N ASP A 163 10.92 -9.70 3.19
CA ASP A 163 9.91 -9.75 4.25
C ASP A 163 9.57 -8.35 4.79
N GLU A 164 10.57 -7.48 4.96
CA GLU A 164 10.31 -6.08 5.32
C GLU A 164 9.44 -5.35 4.28
N MET A 165 9.63 -5.66 2.99
CA MET A 165 8.78 -5.11 1.93
C MET A 165 7.36 -5.70 1.98
N ARG A 166 7.23 -7.01 2.23
CA ARG A 166 5.92 -7.67 2.40
C ARG A 166 5.12 -7.04 3.54
N ASP A 167 5.75 -6.88 4.70
CA ASP A 167 5.11 -6.29 5.88
C ASP A 167 4.70 -4.84 5.63
N LEU A 168 5.57 -4.05 4.98
CA LEU A 168 5.25 -2.67 4.62
C LEU A 168 4.08 -2.57 3.64
N VAL A 169 4.04 -3.42 2.60
CA VAL A 169 2.92 -3.47 1.64
C VAL A 169 1.63 -3.89 2.34
N SER A 170 1.69 -4.84 3.26
CA SER A 170 0.53 -5.25 4.08
C SER A 170 -0.05 -4.08 4.88
N LEU A 171 0.80 -3.25 5.50
CA LEU A 171 0.36 -2.03 6.19
C LEU A 171 -0.24 -1.00 5.23
N VAL A 172 0.37 -0.80 4.05
CA VAL A 172 -0.15 0.09 2.99
C VAL A 172 -1.54 -0.36 2.52
N VAL A 173 -1.73 -1.66 2.32
CA VAL A 173 -3.01 -2.29 1.95
C VAL A 173 -4.06 -2.02 3.02
N ARG A 174 -3.75 -2.35 4.29
CA ARG A 174 -4.64 -2.13 5.42
C ARG A 174 -5.06 -0.65 5.55
N LEU A 175 -4.14 0.29 5.35
CA LEU A 175 -4.46 1.72 5.35
C LEU A 175 -5.40 2.10 4.19
N GLY A 176 -5.15 1.58 2.99
CA GLY A 176 -6.02 1.79 1.83
C GLY A 176 -7.44 1.26 2.07
N ASP A 177 -7.56 0.05 2.59
CA ASP A 177 -8.86 -0.57 2.92
C ASP A 177 -9.64 0.21 3.95
N LYS A 178 -8.96 0.72 4.98
CA LYS A 178 -9.63 1.55 5.98
C LYS A 178 -10.15 2.85 5.39
N LEU A 179 -9.50 3.43 4.38
CA LEU A 179 -10.06 4.58 3.66
C LEU A 179 -11.23 4.20 2.74
N ILE A 180 -11.20 3.04 2.09
CA ILE A 180 -12.35 2.54 1.32
C ILE A 180 -13.57 2.43 2.23
N GLN A 181 -13.42 1.80 3.39
CA GLN A 181 -14.49 1.60 4.36
C GLN A 181 -14.97 2.93 4.97
N LEU A 182 -14.04 3.75 5.48
CA LEU A 182 -14.35 5.00 6.19
C LEU A 182 -14.98 6.06 5.28
N CYS A 183 -14.66 6.07 3.98
CA CYS A 183 -15.17 7.05 3.02
C CYS A 183 -16.22 6.46 2.07
N HIS A 184 -16.74 5.25 2.34
CA HIS A 184 -17.73 4.55 1.50
C HIS A 184 -17.38 4.58 0.01
N LEU A 185 -16.11 4.33 -0.31
CA LEU A 185 -15.67 4.35 -1.70
C LEU A 185 -16.27 3.17 -2.47
N PRO A 186 -16.69 3.35 -3.74
CA PRO A 186 -17.17 2.26 -4.59
C PRO A 186 -15.98 1.45 -5.16
N LEU A 187 -15.05 1.07 -4.29
CA LEU A 187 -13.87 0.27 -4.61
C LEU A 187 -13.95 -1.06 -3.86
N PRO A 188 -13.55 -2.17 -4.50
CA PRO A 188 -13.46 -3.45 -3.80
C PRO A 188 -12.33 -3.41 -2.75
N PRO A 189 -12.42 -4.24 -1.69
CA PRO A 189 -11.33 -4.44 -0.74
C PRO A 189 -10.01 -4.82 -1.41
N ILE A 190 -8.91 -4.54 -0.71
CA ILE A 190 -7.53 -4.69 -1.16
C ILE A 190 -6.83 -5.85 -0.43
N ASP A 191 -7.25 -6.20 0.80
CA ASP A 191 -6.69 -7.24 1.67
C ASP A 191 -6.21 -8.53 0.99
N ASP A 192 -6.99 -9.07 0.06
CA ASP A 192 -6.65 -10.30 -0.66
C ASP A 192 -5.80 -10.09 -1.94
N THR A 193 -5.61 -8.84 -2.37
CA THR A 193 -4.96 -8.48 -3.65
C THR A 193 -3.53 -9.03 -3.75
N VAL A 194 -2.75 -9.02 -2.66
CA VAL A 194 -1.38 -9.58 -2.71
C VAL A 194 -1.45 -11.07 -3.06
N ARG A 195 -2.26 -11.85 -2.33
CA ARG A 195 -2.43 -13.29 -2.53
C ARG A 195 -2.92 -13.60 -3.95
N GLU A 196 -3.96 -12.90 -4.40
CA GLU A 196 -4.54 -13.08 -5.74
C GLU A 196 -3.49 -12.91 -6.84
N TYR A 197 -2.67 -11.87 -6.75
CA TYR A 197 -1.66 -11.60 -7.77
C TYR A 197 -0.39 -12.46 -7.62
N THR A 198 -0.09 -12.94 -6.41
CA THR A 198 0.89 -14.01 -6.18
C THR A 198 0.48 -15.29 -6.90
N ASP A 199 -0.77 -15.74 -6.69
CA ASP A 199 -1.27 -16.96 -7.34
C ASP A 199 -1.36 -16.79 -8.85
N PHE A 200 -1.81 -15.63 -9.32
CA PHE A 200 -1.85 -15.31 -10.75
C PHE A 200 -0.46 -15.42 -11.40
N ALA A 201 0.57 -14.78 -10.82
CA ALA A 201 1.92 -14.81 -11.36
C ALA A 201 2.54 -16.22 -11.31
N LYS A 202 2.28 -17.00 -10.25
CA LYS A 202 2.71 -18.41 -10.17
C LYS A 202 2.12 -19.23 -11.30
N GLN A 203 0.81 -19.12 -11.52
CA GLN A 203 0.13 -19.85 -12.59
C GLN A 203 0.62 -19.42 -13.97
N ALA A 204 0.88 -18.12 -14.18
CA ALA A 204 1.39 -17.61 -15.45
C ALA A 204 2.78 -18.20 -15.79
N LEU A 205 3.62 -18.42 -14.79
CA LEU A 205 4.95 -19.03 -14.97
C LEU A 205 4.95 -20.56 -15.00
N ALA A 206 3.85 -21.19 -14.58
CA ALA A 206 3.66 -22.64 -14.60
C ALA A 206 3.01 -23.16 -15.89
N LYS A 207 2.34 -22.28 -16.65
CA LYS A 207 1.69 -22.65 -17.92
C LYS A 207 2.71 -22.70 -19.06
N ASP A 208 2.73 -23.85 -19.75
CA ASP A 208 3.26 -24.04 -21.10
C ASP A 208 2.12 -23.89 -22.12
#